data_AF-A0A1A9N608-F1
#
_entry.id   AF-A0A1A9N608-F1
#
_cell.length_a   1.000
_cell.length_b   1.000
_cell.length_c   1.000
_cell.angle_alpha   90.00
_cell.angle_beta   90.00
_cell.angle_gamma   90.00
#
_symmetry.space_group_name_H-M   'P 1'
#
loop_
_entity.id
_entity.type
_entity.pdbx_description
1 polymer ?
#
loop_
_entity_poly.entity_id
_entity_poly.type
_entity_poly.pdbx_seq_one_letter_code
_entity_poly.pdbx_strand_id
1 'polypeptide(L)'
;MNSLVVALIVFVCVFGCGLLGLGLRSFLPDHHLSEDSTAIVKLGAGLMATLAALVLGLLIASAKVAFDRLNEEFTQTAATVVMIDRTLADYGPEAKEARELLRRTYASAVDQFYSEGGAGKAKVDALEGLERMVQLQQKLRELAPRNDMQRMVQSEALARSHDLADARWILFRPGEGAIPTPFLAVLVLWLGILFAGFGLVSVNYRTAFVTLFVCALSASGAIFLIEDIAHPLEGLMQISRTPARIALSHLGQ
;
A
#
# COMPACT_ATOMS: atom_id res chain seq x y z
N MET A 1 4.82 -9.12 -3.03
CA MET A 1 4.23 -10.47 -3.22
C MET A 1 2.79 -10.19 -3.62
N ASN A 2 2.29 -10.70 -4.75
CA ASN A 2 0.98 -10.27 -5.25
C ASN A 2 -0.10 -10.47 -4.17
N SER A 3 -0.88 -9.43 -3.85
CA SER A 3 -1.91 -9.44 -2.78
C SER A 3 -2.89 -10.60 -2.94
N LEU A 4 -3.14 -11.02 -4.19
CA LEU A 4 -3.97 -12.16 -4.53
C LEU A 4 -3.38 -13.49 -4.04
N VAL A 5 -2.06 -13.66 -4.09
CA VAL A 5 -1.36 -14.86 -3.58
C VAL A 5 -1.46 -14.92 -2.06
N VAL A 6 -1.29 -13.79 -1.37
CA VAL A 6 -1.47 -13.73 0.09
C VAL A 6 -2.90 -14.11 0.48
N ALA A 7 -3.89 -13.51 -0.19
CA ALA A 7 -5.29 -13.82 0.04
C ALA A 7 -5.62 -15.30 -0.19
N LEU A 8 -5.07 -15.91 -1.25
CA LEU A 8 -5.22 -17.33 -1.54
C LEU A 8 -4.61 -18.21 -0.45
N ILE A 9 -3.40 -17.88 0.01
CA ILE A 9 -2.72 -18.62 1.11
C ILE A 9 -3.57 -18.54 2.38
N VAL A 10 -4.06 -17.35 2.73
CA VAL A 10 -4.93 -17.16 3.89
C VAL A 10 -6.21 -17.98 3.76
N PHE A 11 -6.85 -17.94 2.59
CA PHE A 11 -8.06 -18.71 2.32
C PHE A 11 -7.82 -20.21 2.55
N VAL A 12 -6.77 -20.76 1.93
CA VAL A 12 -6.43 -22.19 2.04
C VAL A 12 -6.09 -22.57 3.48
N CYS A 13 -5.33 -21.73 4.20
CA CYS A 13 -5.00 -21.96 5.62
C CYS A 13 -6.26 -21.98 6.49
N VAL A 14 -7.06 -20.91 6.45
CA VAL A 14 -8.23 -20.75 7.33
C VAL A 14 -9.30 -21.80 7.01
N PHE A 15 -9.59 -22.01 5.73
CA PHE A 15 -10.54 -23.03 5.30
C PHE A 15 -10.03 -24.44 5.61
N GLY A 16 -8.73 -24.70 5.38
CA GLY A 16 -8.07 -25.97 5.71
C GLY A 16 -8.16 -26.28 7.21
N CYS A 17 -7.93 -25.31 8.09
CA CYS A 17 -8.13 -25.49 9.53
C CYS A 17 -9.58 -25.85 9.88
N GLY A 18 -10.58 -25.24 9.22
CA GLY A 18 -11.98 -25.60 9.38
C GLY A 18 -12.30 -27.04 8.95
N LEU A 19 -11.75 -27.47 7.80
CA LEU A 19 -11.88 -28.85 7.33
C LEU A 19 -11.18 -29.85 8.26
N LEU A 20 -10.00 -29.51 8.79
CA LEU A 20 -9.32 -30.31 9.79
C LEU A 20 -10.18 -30.44 11.06
N GLY A 21 -10.83 -29.37 11.50
CA GLY A 21 -11.79 -29.42 12.62
C GLY A 21 -12.96 -30.37 12.37
N LEU A 22 -13.55 -30.30 11.17
CA LEU A 22 -14.61 -31.23 10.74
C LEU A 22 -14.12 -32.69 10.70
N GLY A 23 -12.92 -32.93 10.20
CA GLY A 23 -12.31 -34.26 10.16
C GLY A 23 -11.99 -34.79 11.56
N LEU A 24 -11.42 -33.96 12.42
CA LEU A 24 -11.08 -34.33 13.80
C LEU A 24 -12.34 -34.74 14.58
N ARG A 25 -13.47 -34.07 14.34
CA ARG A 25 -14.76 -34.44 14.92
C ARG A 25 -15.13 -35.90 14.61
N SER A 26 -14.92 -36.36 13.38
CA SER A 26 -15.23 -37.74 12.98
C SER A 26 -14.33 -38.78 13.65
N PHE A 27 -13.17 -38.38 14.18
CA PHE A 27 -12.24 -39.24 14.91
C PHE A 27 -12.41 -39.19 16.44
N LEU A 28 -13.14 -38.22 16.99
CA LEU A 28 -13.29 -38.05 18.43
C LEU A 28 -14.50 -38.85 18.99
N PRO A 29 -14.31 -39.65 20.06
CA PRO A 29 -15.42 -40.30 20.76
C PRO A 29 -16.40 -39.30 21.38
N ASP A 30 -17.69 -39.67 21.43
CA ASP A 30 -18.80 -38.80 21.87
C ASP A 30 -18.61 -38.19 23.28
N HIS A 31 -17.81 -38.81 24.14
CA HIS A 31 -17.48 -38.30 25.48
C HIS A 31 -16.76 -36.94 25.48
N HIS A 32 -15.88 -36.66 24.50
CA HIS A 32 -15.17 -35.38 24.40
C HIS A 32 -15.97 -34.28 23.69
N LEU A 33 -17.14 -34.62 23.14
CA LEU A 33 -18.07 -33.71 22.47
C LEU A 33 -19.27 -33.35 23.36
N SER A 34 -19.14 -33.50 24.68
CA SER A 34 -20.17 -33.11 25.65
C SER A 34 -20.52 -31.62 25.54
N GLU A 35 -21.76 -31.27 25.93
CA GLU A 35 -22.22 -29.88 25.89
C GLU A 35 -21.31 -28.94 26.68
N ASP A 36 -20.81 -29.36 27.85
CA ASP A 36 -19.90 -28.56 28.68
C ASP A 36 -18.55 -28.28 27.98
N SER A 37 -17.97 -29.29 27.33
CA SER A 37 -16.70 -29.12 26.61
C SER A 37 -16.84 -28.24 25.37
N THR A 38 -17.93 -28.41 24.62
CA THR A 38 -18.22 -27.56 23.46
C THR A 38 -18.61 -26.13 23.86
N ALA A 39 -19.21 -25.93 25.04
CA ALA A 39 -19.50 -24.60 25.59
C ALA A 39 -18.22 -23.81 25.87
N ILE A 40 -17.20 -24.44 26.44
CA ILE A 40 -15.88 -23.81 26.67
C ILE A 40 -15.23 -23.42 25.34
N VAL A 41 -15.29 -24.29 24.32
CA VAL A 41 -14.77 -23.99 22.97
C VAL A 41 -15.52 -22.80 22.34
N LYS A 42 -16.85 -22.74 22.48
CA LYS A 42 -17.65 -21.61 21.98
C LYS A 42 -17.31 -20.30 22.71
N LEU A 43 -17.14 -20.33 24.03
CA LEU A 43 -16.73 -19.16 24.82
C LEU A 43 -15.33 -18.67 24.44
N GLY A 44 -14.37 -19.59 24.33
CA GLY A 44 -13.00 -19.28 23.88
C GLY A 44 -12.98 -18.73 22.45
N ALA A 45 -13.77 -19.32 21.54
CA ALA A 45 -13.93 -18.82 20.19
C ALA A 45 -14.56 -17.40 20.16
N GLY A 46 -15.53 -17.12 21.03
CA GLY A 46 -16.09 -15.77 21.16
C GLY A 46 -15.02 -14.73 21.55
N LEU A 47 -14.18 -15.04 22.54
CA LEU A 47 -13.09 -14.16 22.96
C LEU A 47 -12.03 -13.98 21.87
N MET A 48 -11.64 -15.05 21.19
CA MET A 48 -10.67 -14.98 20.09
C MET A 48 -11.23 -14.18 18.90
N ALA A 49 -12.53 -14.30 18.63
CA ALA A 49 -13.20 -13.54 17.57
C ALA A 49 -13.21 -12.04 17.85
N THR A 50 -13.44 -11.60 19.10
CA THR A 50 -13.40 -10.17 19.45
C THR A 50 -11.99 -9.60 19.33
N LEU A 51 -10.97 -10.33 19.77
CA LEU A 51 -9.57 -9.92 19.60
C LEU A 51 -9.17 -9.86 18.12
N ALA A 52 -9.54 -10.87 17.33
CA ALA A 52 -9.28 -10.89 15.89
C ALA A 52 -9.98 -9.72 15.17
N ALA A 53 -11.23 -9.40 15.53
CA ALA A 53 -11.96 -8.27 14.96
C ALA A 53 -11.28 -6.93 15.25
N LEU A 54 -10.78 -6.72 16.48
CA LEU A 54 -10.04 -5.52 16.85
C LEU A 54 -8.73 -5.39 16.07
N VAL A 55 -7.96 -6.47 15.97
CA VAL A 55 -6.70 -6.47 15.20
C VAL A 55 -6.96 -6.22 13.72
N LEU A 56 -7.95 -6.90 13.13
CA LEU A 56 -8.33 -6.69 11.74
C LEU A 56 -8.75 -5.22 11.49
N GLY A 57 -9.56 -4.64 12.38
CA GLY A 57 -9.96 -3.23 12.30
C GLY A 57 -8.77 -2.27 12.37
N LEU A 58 -7.81 -2.53 13.27
CA LEU A 58 -6.59 -1.74 13.38
C LEU A 58 -5.71 -1.83 12.13
N LEU A 59 -5.58 -3.03 11.55
CA LEU A 59 -4.83 -3.23 10.31
C LEU A 59 -5.46 -2.48 9.13
N ILE A 60 -6.80 -2.53 8.98
CA ILE A 60 -7.53 -1.76 7.96
C ILE A 60 -7.29 -0.27 8.16
N ALA A 61 -7.42 0.23 9.40
CA ALA A 61 -7.22 1.64 9.70
C ALA A 61 -5.78 2.09 9.40
N SER A 62 -4.79 1.28 9.78
CA SER A 62 -3.37 1.56 9.51
C SER A 62 -3.08 1.58 8.00
N ALA A 63 -3.58 0.60 7.25
CA ALA A 63 -3.43 0.56 5.79
C ALA A 63 -4.06 1.80 5.14
N LYS A 64 -5.27 2.17 5.57
CA LYS A 64 -5.95 3.38 5.07
C LYS A 64 -5.15 4.65 5.38
N VAL A 65 -4.64 4.81 6.61
CA VAL A 65 -3.82 5.99 6.97
C VAL A 65 -2.56 6.08 6.10
N ALA A 66 -1.90 4.95 5.83
CA ALA A 66 -0.74 4.93 4.94
C ALA A 66 -1.12 5.32 3.50
N PHE A 67 -2.22 4.78 2.98
CA PHE A 67 -2.75 5.13 1.66
C PHE A 67 -3.11 6.60 1.54
N ASP A 68 -3.83 7.16 2.52
CA ASP A 68 -4.25 8.56 2.52
C ASP A 68 -3.02 9.48 2.52
N ARG A 69 -1.98 9.17 3.32
CA ARG A 69 -0.70 9.91 3.32
C ARG A 69 0.00 9.87 1.96
N LEU A 70 0.13 8.69 1.36
CA LEU A 70 0.74 8.55 0.03
C LEU A 70 -0.01 9.35 -1.03
N ASN A 71 -1.34 9.34 -0.99
CA ASN A 71 -2.18 10.09 -1.92
C ASN A 71 -2.05 11.62 -1.72
N GLU A 72 -1.97 12.09 -0.48
CA GLU A 72 -1.75 13.49 -0.14
C GLU A 72 -0.37 13.97 -0.62
N GLU A 73 0.68 13.20 -0.34
CA GLU A 73 2.05 13.52 -0.74
C GLU A 73 2.23 13.52 -2.27
N PHE A 74 1.58 12.58 -2.97
CA PHE A 74 1.56 12.54 -4.44
C PHE A 74 0.86 13.77 -5.02
N THR A 75 -0.26 14.19 -4.43
CA THR A 75 -0.99 15.39 -4.83
C THR A 75 -0.16 16.65 -4.58
N GLN A 76 0.50 16.74 -3.42
CA GLN A 76 1.39 17.85 -3.08
C GLN A 76 2.59 17.92 -4.03
N THR A 77 3.19 16.78 -4.38
CA THR A 77 4.28 16.69 -5.36
C THR A 77 3.85 17.21 -6.72
N ALA A 78 2.67 16.79 -7.21
CA ALA A 78 2.10 17.28 -8.47
C ALA A 78 1.88 18.80 -8.46
N ALA A 79 1.36 19.35 -7.36
CA ALA A 79 1.17 20.79 -7.19
C ALA A 79 2.49 21.57 -7.18
N THR A 80 3.51 21.09 -6.46
CA THR A 80 4.84 21.70 -6.40
C THR A 80 5.50 21.74 -7.78
N VAL A 81 5.38 20.66 -8.56
CA VAL A 81 5.94 20.61 -9.93
C VAL A 81 5.29 21.66 -10.84
N VAL A 82 3.97 21.83 -10.78
CA VAL A 82 3.26 22.90 -11.53
C VAL A 82 3.71 24.29 -11.06
N MET A 83 3.95 24.47 -9.77
CA MET A 83 4.42 25.75 -9.22
C MET A 83 5.82 26.10 -9.72
N ILE A 84 6.75 25.14 -9.74
CA ILE A 84 8.11 25.33 -10.27
C ILE A 84 8.04 25.71 -11.76
N ASP A 85 7.20 25.03 -12.55
CA ASP A 85 7.04 25.33 -13.97
C ASP A 85 6.53 26.75 -14.21
N ARG A 86 5.57 27.23 -13.39
CA ARG A 86 5.10 28.61 -13.43
C ARG A 86 6.20 29.61 -13.07
N THR A 87 6.97 29.36 -12.00
CA THR A 87 8.06 30.26 -11.61
C THR A 87 9.15 30.32 -12.70
N LEU A 88 9.42 29.19 -13.38
CA LEU A 88 10.32 29.16 -14.54
C LEU A 88 9.73 29.85 -15.77
N ALA A 89 8.41 29.84 -15.96
CA ALA A 89 7.74 30.62 -17.01
C ALA A 89 7.94 32.13 -16.81
N ASP A 90 7.84 32.60 -15.56
CA ASP A 90 8.06 34.01 -15.19
C ASP A 90 9.52 34.46 -15.38
N TYR A 91 10.49 33.52 -15.34
CA TYR A 91 11.90 33.79 -15.62
C TYR A 91 12.17 34.16 -17.09
N GLY A 92 11.33 33.68 -18.01
CA GLY A 92 11.43 33.96 -19.44
C GLY A 92 12.10 32.84 -20.27
N PRO A 93 12.46 33.13 -21.54
CA PRO A 93 12.82 32.10 -22.52
C PRO A 93 14.11 31.32 -22.20
N GLU A 94 14.98 31.87 -21.36
CA GLU A 94 16.22 31.24 -20.89
C GLU A 94 15.95 29.98 -20.03
N ALA A 95 14.77 29.87 -19.42
CA ALA A 95 14.39 28.73 -18.58
C ALA A 95 13.77 27.55 -19.36
N LYS A 96 13.62 27.64 -20.69
CA LYS A 96 12.97 26.60 -21.52
C LYS A 96 13.61 25.22 -21.38
N GLU A 97 14.94 25.14 -21.34
CA GLU A 97 15.64 23.85 -21.15
C GLU A 97 15.37 23.23 -19.78
N ALA A 98 15.29 24.06 -18.73
CA ALA A 98 14.99 23.61 -17.37
C ALA A 98 13.54 23.12 -17.25
N ARG A 99 12.58 23.79 -17.92
CA ARG A 99 11.16 23.37 -17.98
C ARG A 99 10.99 22.02 -18.69
N GLU A 100 11.67 21.81 -19.82
CA GLU A 100 11.59 20.54 -20.54
C GLU A 100 12.27 19.40 -19.75
N LEU A 101 13.38 19.68 -19.05
CA LEU A 101 14.00 18.71 -18.16
C LEU A 101 13.09 18.34 -16.98
N LEU A 102 12.45 19.33 -16.35
CA LEU A 102 11.48 19.10 -15.28
C LEU A 102 10.30 18.22 -15.76
N ARG A 103 9.75 18.53 -16.94
CA ARG A 103 8.65 17.77 -17.55
C ARG A 103 9.05 16.31 -17.81
N ARG A 104 10.23 16.07 -18.38
CA ARG A 104 10.74 14.71 -18.64
C ARG A 104 11.01 13.94 -17.37
N THR A 105 11.63 14.57 -16.38
CA THR A 105 11.90 13.95 -15.08
C THR A 105 10.60 13.58 -14.38
N TYR A 106 9.61 14.48 -14.36
CA TYR A 106 8.30 14.19 -13.78
C TYR A 106 7.54 13.10 -14.54
N ALA A 107 7.51 13.14 -15.87
CA ALA A 107 6.89 12.09 -16.69
C ALA A 107 7.53 10.72 -16.42
N SER A 108 8.86 10.65 -16.38
CA SER A 108 9.58 9.41 -16.06
C SER A 108 9.31 8.93 -14.63
N ALA A 109 9.17 9.85 -13.67
CA ALA A 109 8.89 9.54 -12.29
C ALA A 109 7.46 9.00 -12.11
N VAL A 110 6.50 9.53 -12.86
CA VAL A 110 5.11 9.04 -12.91
C VAL A 110 5.08 7.67 -13.58
N ASP A 111 5.74 7.49 -14.72
CA ASP A 111 5.79 6.19 -15.40
C ASP A 111 6.48 5.12 -14.54
N GLN A 112 7.56 5.46 -13.83
CA GLN A 112 8.20 4.56 -12.86
C GLN A 112 7.30 4.24 -11.67
N PHE A 113 6.56 5.22 -11.15
CA PHE A 113 5.59 5.00 -10.07
C PHE A 113 4.51 3.98 -10.48
N TYR A 114 4.12 3.96 -11.76
CA TYR A 114 3.12 3.01 -12.28
C TYR A 114 3.72 1.76 -12.96
N SER A 115 5.04 1.69 -13.16
CA SER A 115 5.71 0.58 -13.84
C SER A 115 6.11 -0.48 -12.83
N GLU A 116 5.41 -1.61 -12.86
CA GLU A 116 5.66 -2.81 -12.06
C GLU A 116 7.14 -3.23 -12.07
N GLY A 117 7.70 -3.38 -10.88
CA GLY A 117 9.08 -3.80 -10.74
C GLY A 117 9.45 -4.12 -9.31
N GLY A 118 9.21 -5.37 -8.90
CA GLY A 118 9.53 -5.88 -7.57
C GLY A 118 10.93 -5.49 -7.07
N ALA A 119 11.10 -5.57 -5.74
CA ALA A 119 12.18 -5.02 -4.88
C ALA A 119 13.59 -4.74 -5.47
N GLY A 120 14.04 -5.46 -6.49
CA GLY A 120 15.26 -5.17 -7.24
C GLY A 120 15.17 -3.95 -8.19
N LYS A 121 14.03 -3.71 -8.84
CA LYS A 121 13.81 -2.54 -9.72
C LYS A 121 13.64 -1.25 -8.92
N ALA A 122 12.88 -1.29 -7.83
CA ALA A 122 12.70 -0.14 -6.93
C ALA A 122 14.01 0.49 -6.43
N LYS A 123 15.06 -0.30 -6.21
CA LYS A 123 16.38 0.19 -5.79
C LYS A 123 17.17 0.84 -6.93
N VAL A 124 17.03 0.32 -8.15
CA VAL A 124 17.63 0.88 -9.37
C VAL A 124 16.90 2.18 -9.76
N ASP A 125 15.57 2.20 -9.64
CA ASP A 125 14.72 3.37 -9.90
C ASP A 125 14.97 4.50 -8.89
N ALA A 126 15.22 4.17 -7.61
CA ALA A 126 15.59 5.17 -6.60
C ALA A 126 16.94 5.86 -6.91
N LEU A 127 17.91 5.10 -7.42
CA LEU A 127 19.22 5.62 -7.83
C LEU A 127 19.10 6.48 -9.09
N GLU A 128 18.35 6.05 -10.12
CA GLU A 128 18.09 6.84 -11.33
C GLU A 128 17.31 8.13 -11.02
N GLY A 129 16.33 8.07 -10.12
CA GLY A 129 15.56 9.23 -9.70
C GLY A 129 16.44 10.29 -9.02
N LEU A 130 17.40 9.85 -8.20
CA LEU A 130 18.37 10.72 -7.55
C LEU A 130 19.31 11.38 -8.57
N GLU A 131 19.82 10.63 -9.54
CA GLU A 131 20.67 11.18 -10.61
C GLU A 131 19.95 12.26 -11.44
N ARG A 132 18.68 12.02 -11.82
CA ARG A 132 17.88 13.02 -12.56
C ARG A 132 17.63 14.28 -11.73
N MET A 133 17.48 14.14 -10.42
CA MET A 133 17.27 15.27 -9.52
C MET A 133 18.54 16.10 -9.31
N VAL A 134 19.69 15.44 -9.18
CA VAL A 134 21.00 16.10 -9.16
C VAL A 134 21.25 16.84 -10.47
N GLN A 135 20.91 16.24 -11.62
CA GLN A 135 21.00 16.92 -12.93
C GLN A 135 20.10 18.15 -13.01
N LEU A 136 18.86 18.09 -12.49
CA LEU A 136 17.97 19.26 -12.42
C LEU A 136 18.56 20.37 -11.54
N GLN A 137 19.09 20.03 -10.36
CA GLN A 137 19.75 21.01 -9.48
C GLN A 137 21.00 21.62 -10.11
N GLN A 138 21.77 20.83 -10.86
CA GLN A 138 22.96 21.31 -11.56
C GLN A 138 22.58 22.28 -12.69
N LYS A 139 21.58 21.93 -13.51
CA LYS A 139 21.01 22.82 -14.52
C LYS A 139 20.46 24.11 -13.91
N LEU A 140 19.81 24.05 -12.74
CA LEU A 140 19.33 25.23 -12.02
C LEU A 140 20.47 26.14 -11.55
N ARG A 141 21.63 25.59 -11.15
CA ARG A 141 22.83 26.37 -10.78
C ARG A 141 23.55 26.96 -11.99
N GLU A 142 23.44 26.33 -13.16
CA GLU A 142 24.03 26.82 -14.41
C GLU A 142 23.29 28.03 -15.01
N LEU A 143 22.07 28.35 -14.54
CA LEU A 143 21.46 29.64 -14.89
C LEU A 143 22.34 30.78 -14.38
N ALA A 144 22.70 31.69 -15.28
CA ALA A 144 23.48 32.89 -14.99
C ALA A 144 22.55 34.09 -14.82
N PRO A 145 22.02 34.36 -13.60
CA PRO A 145 21.06 35.43 -13.38
C PRO A 145 21.68 36.80 -13.68
N ARG A 146 21.04 37.56 -14.56
CA ARG A 146 21.44 38.91 -14.96
C ARG A 146 20.83 40.01 -14.08
N ASN A 147 19.71 39.73 -13.41
CA ASN A 147 18.99 40.68 -12.54
C ASN A 147 18.70 40.10 -11.14
N ASP A 148 18.45 40.97 -10.15
CA ASP A 148 18.11 40.55 -8.78
C ASP A 148 16.82 39.72 -8.72
N MET A 149 15.85 40.02 -9.60
CA MET A 149 14.64 39.20 -9.78
C MET A 149 14.98 37.76 -10.23
N GLN A 150 15.94 37.63 -11.15
CA GLN A 150 16.39 36.32 -11.62
C GLN A 150 17.18 35.55 -10.54
N ARG A 151 17.95 36.24 -9.69
CA ARG A 151 18.58 35.58 -8.52
C ARG A 151 17.53 35.07 -7.53
N MET A 152 16.49 35.85 -7.29
CA MET A 152 15.40 35.44 -6.38
C MET A 152 14.70 34.19 -6.89
N VAL A 153 14.31 34.16 -8.16
CA VAL A 153 13.66 33.00 -8.79
C VAL A 153 14.57 31.77 -8.81
N GLN A 154 15.86 31.92 -9.10
CA GLN A 154 16.83 30.81 -9.04
C GLN A 154 16.93 30.22 -7.63
N SER A 155 17.01 31.09 -6.61
CA SER A 155 17.10 30.65 -5.21
C SER A 155 15.83 29.93 -4.74
N GLU A 156 14.66 30.40 -5.18
CA GLU A 156 13.37 29.81 -4.85
C GLU A 156 13.17 28.45 -5.55
N ALA A 157 13.58 28.33 -6.81
CA ALA A 157 13.57 27.07 -7.55
C ALA A 157 14.54 26.03 -6.95
N LEU A 158 15.73 26.47 -6.50
CA LEU A 158 16.67 25.60 -5.79
C LEU A 158 16.13 25.13 -4.44
N ALA A 159 15.54 26.03 -3.64
CA ALA A 159 14.94 25.67 -2.36
C ALA A 159 13.81 24.63 -2.53
N ARG A 160 12.88 24.87 -3.46
CA ARG A 160 11.80 23.91 -3.76
C ARG A 160 12.30 22.59 -4.33
N SER A 161 13.40 22.61 -5.08
CA SER A 161 14.05 21.38 -5.56
C SER A 161 14.67 20.58 -4.42
N HIS A 162 15.23 21.24 -3.41
CA HIS A 162 15.71 20.56 -2.20
C HIS A 162 14.54 19.95 -1.41
N ASP A 163 13.45 20.69 -1.19
CA ASP A 163 12.26 20.16 -0.50
C ASP A 163 11.68 18.94 -1.23
N LEU A 164 11.68 18.97 -2.56
CA LEU A 164 11.22 17.86 -3.38
C LEU A 164 12.16 16.64 -3.29
N ALA A 165 13.46 16.86 -3.10
CA ALA A 165 14.46 15.79 -2.96
C ALA A 165 14.31 15.09 -1.61
N ASP A 166 14.05 15.87 -0.56
CA ASP A 166 13.77 15.36 0.77
C ASP A 166 12.43 14.60 0.82
N ALA A 167 11.37 15.14 0.20
CA ALA A 167 10.07 14.45 0.07
C ALA A 167 10.18 13.15 -0.73
N ARG A 168 10.92 13.14 -1.85
CA ARG A 168 11.13 11.93 -2.67
C ARG A 168 11.84 10.82 -1.90
N TRP A 169 12.70 11.17 -0.93
CA TRP A 169 13.35 10.19 -0.05
C TRP A 169 12.33 9.45 0.82
N ILE A 170 11.28 10.14 1.28
CA ILE A 170 10.20 9.57 2.10
C ILE A 170 9.32 8.62 1.28
N LEU A 171 8.99 8.99 0.03
CA LEU A 171 8.20 8.16 -0.89
C LEU A 171 8.87 6.84 -1.33
N PHE A 172 10.20 6.80 -1.42
CA PHE A 172 10.93 5.66 -1.96
C PHE A 172 11.53 4.72 -0.91
N ARG A 173 11.08 4.77 0.35
CA ARG A 173 11.38 3.69 1.29
C ARG A 173 10.42 2.52 1.04
N PRO A 174 10.84 1.48 0.28
CA PRO A 174 9.95 0.39 -0.06
C PRO A 174 9.71 -0.40 1.22
N GLY A 175 8.50 -0.32 1.78
CA GLY A 175 8.08 -1.17 2.91
C GLY A 175 7.67 -0.47 4.21
N GLU A 176 7.67 0.87 4.31
CA GLU A 176 7.24 1.53 5.56
C GLU A 176 5.70 1.63 5.71
N GLY A 177 4.95 1.32 4.64
CA GLY A 177 3.49 1.15 4.66
C GLY A 177 3.02 -0.31 4.63
N ALA A 178 3.93 -1.27 4.54
CA ALA A 178 3.57 -2.68 4.55
C ALA A 178 3.19 -3.08 5.98
N ILE A 179 2.02 -3.70 6.15
CA ILE A 179 1.61 -4.23 7.45
C ILE A 179 2.69 -5.20 7.92
N PRO A 180 3.13 -5.11 9.19
CA PRO A 180 4.14 -6.03 9.67
C PRO A 180 3.60 -7.46 9.54
N THR A 181 4.26 -8.25 8.70
CA THR A 181 3.96 -9.67 8.46
C THR A 181 3.66 -10.49 9.72
N PRO A 182 4.30 -10.28 10.89
CA PRO A 182 3.91 -11.00 12.12
C PRO A 182 2.48 -10.74 12.57
N PHE A 183 1.93 -9.53 12.40
CA PHE A 183 0.55 -9.24 12.81
C PHE A 183 -0.46 -9.99 11.94
N LEU A 184 -0.23 -10.04 10.62
CA LEU A 184 -1.06 -10.81 9.70
C LEU A 184 -0.95 -12.31 10.02
N ALA A 185 0.25 -12.83 10.30
CA ALA A 185 0.44 -14.23 10.66
C ALA A 185 -0.32 -14.62 11.94
N VAL A 186 -0.26 -13.78 13.00
CA VAL A 186 -1.02 -14.00 14.24
C VAL A 186 -2.52 -13.98 13.99
N LEU A 187 -3.01 -13.04 13.17
CA LEU A 187 -4.42 -12.95 12.81
C LEU A 187 -4.89 -14.19 12.06
N VAL A 188 -4.14 -14.64 11.05
CA VAL A 188 -4.44 -15.87 10.29
C VAL A 188 -4.46 -17.09 11.21
N LEU A 189 -3.53 -17.17 12.15
CA LEU A 189 -3.48 -18.24 13.15
C LEU A 189 -4.74 -18.22 14.05
N TRP A 190 -5.15 -17.05 14.54
CA TRP A 190 -6.38 -16.92 15.33
C TRP A 190 -7.63 -17.32 14.53
N LEU A 191 -7.74 -16.89 13.27
CA LEU A 191 -8.82 -17.33 12.39
C LEU A 191 -8.79 -18.84 12.15
N GLY A 192 -7.61 -19.43 11.93
CA GLY A 192 -7.47 -20.87 11.78
C GLY A 192 -8.01 -21.64 12.99
N ILE A 193 -7.64 -21.21 14.21
CA ILE A 193 -8.15 -21.81 15.46
C ILE A 193 -9.67 -21.67 15.57
N LEU A 194 -10.24 -20.52 15.23
CA LEU A 194 -11.69 -20.30 15.24
C LEU A 194 -12.41 -21.25 14.30
N PHE A 195 -11.94 -21.35 13.06
CA PHE A 195 -12.55 -22.20 12.05
C PHE A 195 -12.43 -23.67 12.40
N ALA A 196 -11.29 -24.09 12.95
CA ALA A 196 -11.11 -25.45 13.47
C ALA A 196 -12.10 -25.74 14.61
N GLY A 197 -12.29 -24.80 15.55
CA GLY A 197 -13.25 -24.92 16.65
C GLY A 197 -14.70 -25.03 16.15
N PHE A 198 -15.09 -24.19 15.19
CA PHE A 198 -16.43 -24.26 14.57
C PHE A 198 -16.65 -25.56 13.80
N GLY A 199 -15.64 -26.04 13.07
CA GLY A 199 -15.67 -27.34 12.40
C GLY A 199 -15.81 -28.50 13.37
N LEU A 200 -15.13 -28.46 14.51
CA LEU A 200 -15.21 -29.49 15.54
C LEU A 200 -16.63 -29.59 16.14
N VAL A 201 -17.25 -28.45 16.44
CA VAL A 201 -18.56 -28.38 17.11
C VAL A 201 -19.75 -28.62 16.16
N SER A 202 -19.52 -28.79 14.85
CA SER A 202 -20.53 -28.57 13.80
C SER A 202 -21.79 -29.44 13.62
N VAL A 203 -22.05 -30.62 14.18
CA VAL A 203 -23.23 -31.51 13.92
C VAL A 203 -23.53 -31.90 12.46
N ASN A 204 -23.84 -30.96 11.55
CA ASN A 204 -24.16 -31.23 10.16
C ASN A 204 -23.02 -30.78 9.22
N TYR A 205 -22.38 -31.76 8.59
CA TYR A 205 -21.19 -31.57 7.75
C TYR A 205 -21.44 -30.65 6.53
N ARG A 206 -22.63 -30.74 5.90
CA ARG A 206 -22.92 -29.97 4.68
C ARG A 206 -23.10 -28.48 4.97
N THR A 207 -23.89 -28.15 5.99
CA THR A 207 -24.15 -26.76 6.36
C THR A 207 -22.89 -26.11 6.91
N ALA A 208 -22.11 -26.82 7.73
CA ALA A 208 -20.87 -26.30 8.26
C ALA A 208 -19.83 -26.06 7.17
N PHE A 209 -19.68 -26.97 6.20
CA PHE A 209 -18.78 -26.77 5.08
C PHE A 209 -19.11 -25.49 4.29
N VAL A 210 -20.38 -25.29 3.93
CA VAL A 210 -20.80 -24.09 3.17
C VAL A 210 -20.59 -22.82 3.98
N THR A 211 -20.96 -22.81 5.27
CA THR A 211 -20.75 -21.65 6.14
C THR A 211 -19.27 -21.33 6.31
N LEU A 212 -18.43 -22.33 6.59
CA LEU A 212 -16.98 -22.14 6.71
C LEU A 212 -16.37 -21.66 5.39
N PHE A 213 -16.83 -22.17 4.25
CA PHE A 213 -16.35 -21.69 2.95
C PHE A 213 -16.66 -20.20 2.74
N VAL A 214 -17.91 -19.79 2.97
CA VAL A 214 -18.34 -18.38 2.81
C VAL A 214 -17.61 -17.46 3.81
N CYS A 215 -17.46 -17.88 5.07
CA CYS A 215 -16.72 -17.10 6.06
C CYS A 215 -15.23 -16.99 5.73
N ALA A 216 -14.59 -18.07 5.26
CA ALA A 216 -13.18 -18.07 4.85
C ALA A 216 -12.96 -17.15 3.65
N LEU A 217 -13.88 -17.17 2.68
CA LEU A 217 -13.84 -16.29 1.51
C LEU A 217 -13.97 -14.81 1.93
N SER A 218 -14.89 -14.51 2.84
CA SER A 218 -15.06 -13.15 3.37
C SER A 218 -13.82 -12.65 4.11
N ALA A 219 -13.25 -13.47 5.00
CA ALA A 219 -12.03 -13.14 5.73
C ALA A 219 -10.81 -12.95 4.82
N SER A 220 -10.65 -13.84 3.84
CA SER A 220 -9.61 -13.72 2.80
C SER A 220 -9.79 -12.44 1.98
N GLY A 221 -11.03 -12.08 1.61
CA GLY A 221 -11.35 -10.84 0.91
C GLY A 221 -11.02 -9.58 1.72
N ALA A 222 -11.26 -9.59 3.03
CA ALA A 222 -10.86 -8.49 3.91
C ALA A 222 -9.33 -8.34 3.96
N ILE A 223 -8.59 -9.45 4.10
CA ILE A 223 -7.13 -9.43 4.11
C ILE A 223 -6.56 -9.06 2.73
N PHE A 224 -7.21 -9.48 1.66
CA PHE A 224 -6.91 -9.03 0.30
C PHE A 224 -7.00 -7.51 0.21
N LEU A 225 -8.12 -6.91 0.62
CA LEU A 225 -8.30 -5.45 0.59
C LEU A 225 -7.24 -4.72 1.42
N ILE A 226 -6.86 -5.28 2.56
CA ILE A 226 -5.83 -4.72 3.42
C ILE A 226 -4.46 -4.71 2.72
N GLU A 227 -4.07 -5.83 2.11
CA GLU A 227 -2.82 -5.95 1.35
C GLU A 227 -2.85 -5.13 0.05
N ASP A 228 -4.02 -5.00 -0.59
CA ASP A 228 -4.27 -4.20 -1.78
C ASP A 228 -4.07 -2.71 -1.50
N ILE A 229 -4.62 -2.21 -0.40
CA ILE A 229 -4.45 -0.82 0.08
C ILE A 229 -2.98 -0.57 0.47
N ALA A 230 -2.30 -1.56 1.06
CA ALA A 230 -0.88 -1.47 1.41
C ALA A 230 0.04 -1.48 0.18
N HIS A 231 -0.45 -1.93 -0.98
CA HIS A 231 0.26 -1.95 -2.27
C HIS A 231 -0.51 -1.15 -3.34
N PRO A 232 -0.60 0.19 -3.20
CA PRO A 232 -1.47 1.05 -4.01
C PRO A 232 -1.13 1.14 -5.51
N LEU A 233 -0.08 0.43 -5.96
CA LEU A 233 0.42 0.41 -7.33
C LEU A 233 -0.05 -0.81 -8.12
N GLU A 234 -0.22 -1.96 -7.46
CA GLU A 234 -0.61 -3.24 -8.09
C GLU A 234 -2.09 -3.60 -7.79
N GLY A 235 -2.69 -2.93 -6.80
CA GLY A 235 -4.02 -3.27 -6.30
C GLY A 235 -5.22 -2.77 -7.12
N LEU A 236 -6.41 -3.27 -6.80
CA LEU A 236 -7.71 -2.80 -7.32
C LEU A 236 -8.00 -1.35 -6.89
N MET A 237 -7.56 -0.94 -5.69
CA MET A 237 -7.63 0.45 -5.21
C MET A 237 -6.37 1.23 -5.60
N GLN A 238 -6.22 1.55 -6.88
CA GLN A 238 -5.09 2.32 -7.38
C GLN A 238 -5.16 3.79 -6.94
N ILE A 239 -4.01 4.39 -6.59
CA ILE A 239 -3.91 5.84 -6.48
C ILE A 239 -4.31 6.46 -7.83
N SER A 240 -5.29 7.35 -7.77
CA SER A 240 -5.86 8.01 -8.94
C SER A 240 -4.77 8.68 -9.78
N ARG A 241 -4.74 8.37 -11.08
CA ARG A 241 -3.81 8.98 -12.05
C ARG A 241 -4.15 10.43 -12.38
N THR A 242 -5.29 10.92 -11.91
CA THR A 242 -5.86 12.23 -12.25
C THR A 242 -4.96 13.41 -11.87
N PRO A 243 -4.36 13.48 -10.67
CA PRO A 243 -3.49 14.59 -10.29
C PRO A 243 -2.23 14.67 -11.17
N ALA A 244 -1.63 13.53 -11.50
CA ALA A 244 -0.46 13.46 -12.37
C ALA A 244 -0.77 13.84 -13.82
N ARG A 245 -1.92 13.41 -14.35
CA ARG A 245 -2.38 13.85 -15.69
C ARG A 245 -2.64 15.35 -15.75
N ILE A 246 -3.27 15.91 -14.71
CA ILE A 246 -3.53 17.34 -14.62
C ILE A 246 -2.20 18.11 -14.60
N ALA A 247 -1.25 17.70 -13.75
CA ALA A 247 0.07 18.32 -13.70
C ALA A 247 0.81 18.23 -15.05
N LEU A 248 0.82 17.06 -15.70
CA LEU A 248 1.40 16.89 -17.04
C LEU A 248 0.72 17.72 -18.12
N SER A 249 -0.59 17.98 -18.01
CA SER A 249 -1.33 18.83 -18.95
C SER A 249 -1.06 20.32 -18.79
N HIS A 250 -0.65 20.75 -17.59
CA HIS A 250 -0.29 22.15 -17.31
C HIS A 250 1.20 22.44 -17.49
N LEU A 251 2.05 21.41 -17.47
CA LEU A 251 3.49 21.55 -17.72
C LEU A 251 3.76 21.98 -19.17
N GLY A 252 4.35 23.16 -19.34
CA GLY A 252 4.73 23.70 -20.65
C GLY A 252 3.74 24.70 -21.28
N GLN A 253 2.67 25.07 -20.57
CA GLN A 253 1.86 26.26 -20.87
C GLN A 253 2.54 27.54 -20.38
#